data_AF-A0AAQ3SED1-F1
#
_entry.id   AF-A0AAQ3SED1-F1
#
_cell.length_a   1.000
_cell.length_b   1.000
_cell.length_c   1.000
_cell.angle_alpha   90.00
_cell.angle_beta   90.00
_cell.angle_gamma   90.00
#
_symmetry.space_group_name_H-M   'P 1'
#
loop_
_entity.id
_entity.type
_entity.pdbx_description
1 polymer ?
#
loop_
_entity_poly.entity_id
_entity_poly.type
_entity_poly.pdbx_seq_one_letter_code
_entity_poly.pdbx_strand_id
1 'polypeptide(L)'
;MDVDTEVDDVHATRDVPEEWDHVPEEVKNKIWQTIMRWKGFKTVLTSRYIHGKLSGKNPCEIYKFLDEETWGYDRLEEIMIREASSLAIGDQSYLISPPPRHEKQKRARTKPSREYTSEETRLVAEKIDDLVKKRSKGSFTQEGRDDIFAVAIARPEHPGYIRGVG
;
A
#
# COMPACT_ATOMS: atom_id res chain seq x y z
N MET A 1 39.85 41.47 20.49
CA MET A 1 40.09 40.50 19.40
C MET A 1 38.96 39.52 19.51
N ASP A 2 37.84 39.98 19.02
CA ASP A 2 36.53 39.38 19.09
C ASP A 2 36.40 38.48 17.86
N VAL A 3 36.12 37.20 18.07
CA VAL A 3 35.66 36.31 17.01
C VAL A 3 34.50 35.51 17.59
N ASP A 4 33.35 36.17 17.65
CA ASP A 4 32.06 35.51 17.68
C ASP A 4 31.94 34.70 16.40
N THR A 5 31.98 33.37 16.50
CA THR A 5 31.61 32.49 15.39
C THR A 5 30.13 32.19 15.54
N GLU A 6 29.33 33.10 14.99
CA GLU A 6 27.92 32.91 14.69
C GLU A 6 27.82 31.79 13.65
N VAL A 7 27.27 30.64 14.06
CA VAL A 7 26.96 29.54 13.13
C VAL A 7 25.56 29.82 12.63
N ASP A 8 25.48 30.46 11.47
CA ASP A 8 24.24 30.75 10.76
C ASP A 8 23.38 29.48 10.60
N ASP A 9 22.16 29.56 11.13
CA ASP A 9 21.04 28.68 10.83
C ASP A 9 20.75 28.73 9.32
N VAL A 10 21.31 27.77 8.58
CA VAL A 10 20.90 27.49 7.20
C VAL A 10 19.57 26.75 7.25
N HIS A 11 18.50 27.52 7.46
CA HIS A 11 17.16 27.14 7.01
C HIS A 11 17.16 27.13 5.48
N ALA A 12 17.76 26.09 4.89
CA ALA A 12 17.51 25.73 3.51
C ALA A 12 16.05 25.29 3.43
N THR A 13 15.16 26.25 3.17
CA THR A 13 13.84 25.98 2.60
C THR A 13 14.09 25.22 1.32
N ARG A 14 14.00 23.89 1.40
CA ARG A 14 13.98 23.01 0.24
C ARG A 14 12.81 23.50 -0.60
N ASP A 15 13.10 24.14 -1.73
CA ASP A 15 12.11 24.50 -2.73
C ASP A 15 11.27 23.26 -3.03
N VAL A 16 10.02 23.32 -2.58
CA VAL A 16 9.00 22.33 -2.88
C VAL A 16 8.66 22.52 -4.37
N PRO A 17 8.78 21.51 -5.23
CA PRO A 17 8.52 21.68 -6.65
C PRO A 17 7.07 22.11 -6.89
N GLU A 18 6.90 23.32 -7.41
CA GLU A 18 5.65 23.95 -7.90
C GLU A 18 5.17 23.28 -9.21
N GLU A 19 5.25 21.94 -9.33
CA GLU A 19 5.12 21.25 -10.62
C GLU A 19 3.70 20.72 -10.87
N TRP A 20 2.89 20.50 -9.82
CA TRP A 20 1.55 19.91 -9.93
C TRP A 20 0.43 20.91 -10.21
N ASP A 21 0.60 22.17 -9.83
CA ASP A 21 -0.40 23.23 -10.06
C ASP A 21 -0.41 23.69 -11.52
N HIS A 22 0.70 23.50 -12.23
CA HIS A 22 0.81 23.78 -13.66
C HIS A 22 0.28 22.64 -14.55
N VAL A 23 -0.06 21.48 -13.98
CA VAL A 23 -0.66 20.38 -14.76
C VAL A 23 -2.06 20.81 -15.20
N PRO A 24 -2.34 20.86 -16.52
CA PRO A 24 -3.65 21.27 -17.01
C PRO A 24 -4.78 20.41 -16.44
N GLU A 25 -5.90 21.04 -16.10
CA GLU A 25 -7.05 20.38 -15.48
C GLU A 25 -7.60 19.22 -16.34
N GLU A 26 -7.43 19.31 -17.65
CA GLU A 26 -7.78 18.24 -18.58
C GLU A 26 -6.96 16.96 -18.36
N VAL A 27 -5.67 17.10 -18.02
CA VAL A 27 -4.80 15.97 -17.67
C VAL A 27 -5.23 15.37 -16.34
N LYS A 28 -5.52 16.22 -15.33
CA LYS A 28 -6.03 15.78 -14.02
C LYS A 28 -7.34 15.01 -14.15
N ASN A 29 -8.27 15.53 -14.94
CA ASN A 29 -9.56 14.88 -15.22
C ASN A 29 -9.39 13.55 -15.94
N LYS A 30 -8.49 13.47 -16.92
CA LYS A 30 -8.18 12.23 -17.62
C LYS A 30 -7.60 11.17 -16.69
N ILE A 31 -6.72 11.57 -15.76
CA ILE A 31 -6.18 10.69 -14.72
C ILE A 31 -7.32 10.19 -13.81
N TRP A 32 -8.17 11.09 -13.33
CA TRP A 32 -9.32 10.74 -12.48
C TRP A 32 -10.29 9.77 -13.15
N GLN A 33 -10.65 10.02 -14.40
CA GLN A 33 -11.51 9.13 -15.18
C GLN A 33 -10.89 7.74 -15.37
N THR A 34 -9.57 7.69 -15.56
CA THR A 34 -8.82 6.44 -15.65
C THR A 34 -8.87 5.67 -14.33
N ILE A 35 -8.67 6.35 -13.19
CA ILE A 35 -8.80 5.77 -11.85
C ILE A 35 -10.21 5.23 -11.62
N MET A 36 -11.25 5.98 -11.99
CA MET A 36 -12.64 5.55 -11.81
C MET A 36 -13.02 4.36 -12.70
N ARG A 37 -12.56 4.35 -13.96
CA ARG A 37 -12.72 3.19 -14.86
C ARG A 37 -12.04 1.96 -14.28
N TRP A 38 -10.83 2.13 -13.75
CA TRP A 38 -10.10 1.04 -13.10
C TRP A 38 -10.87 0.53 -11.87
N LYS A 39 -11.36 1.43 -11.00
CA LYS A 39 -12.17 1.07 -9.85
C LYS A 39 -13.41 0.25 -10.25
N GLY A 40 -14.17 0.72 -11.23
CA GLY A 40 -15.35 -0.01 -11.74
C GLY A 40 -14.99 -1.36 -12.34
N PHE A 41 -13.88 -1.43 -13.06
CA PHE A 41 -13.37 -2.69 -13.61
C PHE A 41 -12.98 -3.70 -12.52
N LYS A 42 -12.30 -3.26 -11.45
CA LYS A 42 -11.98 -4.12 -10.29
C LYS A 42 -13.22 -4.66 -9.59
N THR A 43 -14.29 -3.85 -9.48
CA THR A 43 -15.59 -4.33 -8.97
C THR A 43 -16.14 -5.48 -9.82
N VAL A 44 -16.04 -5.37 -11.15
CA VAL A 44 -16.50 -6.43 -12.06
C VAL A 44 -15.67 -7.71 -11.89
N LEU A 45 -14.35 -7.58 -11.79
CA LEU A 45 -13.47 -8.73 -11.57
C LEU A 45 -13.77 -9.44 -10.25
N THR A 46 -13.88 -8.66 -9.18
CA THR A 46 -14.21 -9.16 -7.83
C THR A 46 -15.55 -9.89 -7.84
N SER A 47 -16.59 -9.25 -8.37
CA SER A 47 -17.92 -9.84 -8.46
C SER A 47 -17.94 -11.15 -9.25
N ARG A 48 -17.21 -11.24 -10.37
CA ARG A 48 -17.27 -12.41 -11.26
C ARG A 48 -16.30 -13.53 -10.89
N TYR A 49 -15.05 -13.20 -10.53
CA TYR A 49 -13.94 -14.14 -10.34
C TYR A 49 -13.64 -14.44 -8.86
N ILE A 50 -14.16 -13.65 -7.92
CA ILE A 50 -14.06 -13.95 -6.48
C ILE A 50 -15.39 -14.49 -5.97
N HIS A 51 -16.51 -13.80 -6.23
CA HIS A 51 -17.82 -14.18 -5.71
C HIS A 51 -18.73 -14.90 -6.71
N GLY A 52 -18.38 -14.85 -7.99
CA GLY A 52 -19.26 -15.24 -9.08
C GLY A 52 -19.01 -16.64 -9.61
N LYS A 53 -19.68 -16.92 -10.73
CA LYS A 53 -19.61 -18.19 -11.46
C LYS A 53 -18.23 -18.48 -12.07
N LEU A 54 -17.33 -17.50 -12.10
CA LEU A 54 -15.95 -17.65 -12.55
C LEU A 54 -14.97 -17.76 -11.38
N SER A 55 -15.47 -17.99 -10.15
CA SER A 55 -14.62 -18.27 -9.00
C SER A 55 -13.70 -19.45 -9.27
N GLY A 56 -12.39 -19.25 -9.03
CA GLY A 56 -11.34 -20.23 -9.31
C GLY A 56 -10.69 -20.13 -10.70
N LYS A 57 -11.23 -19.31 -11.62
CA LYS A 57 -10.56 -19.00 -12.89
C LYS A 57 -9.65 -17.79 -12.74
N ASN A 58 -8.55 -17.77 -13.49
CA ASN A 58 -7.64 -16.63 -13.50
C ASN A 58 -8.12 -15.57 -14.52
N PRO A 59 -8.50 -14.36 -14.11
CA PRO A 59 -8.91 -13.31 -15.04
C PRO A 59 -7.80 -12.85 -15.98
N CYS A 60 -6.52 -13.13 -15.68
CA CYS A 60 -5.39 -12.82 -16.57
C CYS A 60 -5.48 -13.59 -17.90
N GLU A 61 -6.21 -14.72 -17.95
CA GLU A 61 -6.48 -15.47 -19.19
C GLU A 61 -7.38 -14.68 -20.15
N ILE A 62 -8.29 -13.87 -19.62
CA ILE A 62 -9.27 -13.10 -20.39
C ILE A 62 -8.77 -11.66 -20.62
N TYR A 63 -8.06 -11.11 -19.63
CA TYR A 63 -7.51 -9.76 -19.68
C TYR A 63 -5.98 -9.82 -19.72
N LYS A 64 -5.41 -9.87 -20.92
CA LYS A 64 -3.96 -9.97 -21.14
C LYS A 64 -3.14 -8.79 -20.58
N PHE A 65 -3.78 -7.67 -20.26
CA PHE A 65 -3.14 -6.50 -19.63
C PHE A 65 -3.11 -6.58 -18.09
N LEU A 66 -3.78 -7.57 -17.50
CA LEU A 66 -3.71 -7.86 -16.08
C LEU A 66 -2.60 -8.88 -15.86
N ASP A 67 -1.53 -8.43 -15.20
CA ASP A 67 -0.47 -9.32 -14.76
C ASP A 67 -0.90 -10.09 -13.50
N GLU A 68 -0.40 -11.31 -13.35
CA GLU A 68 -0.76 -12.21 -12.25
C GLU A 68 -0.37 -11.63 -10.88
N GLU A 69 0.73 -10.87 -10.83
CA GLU A 69 1.15 -10.15 -9.63
C GLU A 69 0.13 -9.06 -9.25
N THR A 70 -0.30 -8.23 -10.20
CA THR A 70 -1.26 -7.14 -9.98
C THR A 70 -2.61 -7.67 -9.52
N TRP A 71 -3.13 -8.71 -10.18
CA TRP A 71 -4.38 -9.36 -9.79
C TRP A 71 -4.28 -10.06 -8.43
N GLY A 72 -3.13 -10.65 -8.12
CA GLY A 72 -2.86 -11.32 -6.84
C GLY A 72 -3.03 -10.38 -5.64
N TYR A 73 -2.51 -9.15 -5.72
CA TYR A 73 -2.67 -8.16 -4.65
C TYR A 73 -4.12 -7.71 -4.46
N ASP A 74 -4.82 -7.36 -5.55
CA ASP A 74 -6.22 -6.92 -5.50
C ASP A 74 -7.13 -8.03 -4.93
N ARG A 75 -6.92 -9.28 -5.37
CA ARG A 75 -7.67 -10.45 -4.86
C ARG A 75 -7.45 -10.68 -3.37
N LEU A 76 -6.22 -10.49 -2.89
CA LEU A 76 -5.86 -10.68 -1.49
C LEU A 76 -6.40 -9.58 -0.58
N GLU A 77 -6.34 -8.33 -1.02
CA GLU A 77 -6.94 -7.20 -0.29
C GLU A 77 -8.43 -7.46 -0.02
N GLU A 78 -9.18 -7.86 -1.04
CA GLU A 78 -10.61 -8.14 -0.91
C GLU A 78 -10.90 -9.35 0.00
N ILE A 79 -10.09 -10.42 -0.11
CA ILE A 79 -10.20 -11.60 0.77
C ILE A 79 -9.99 -11.21 2.23
N MET A 80 -8.99 -10.37 2.51
CA MET A 80 -8.67 -9.96 3.88
C MET A 80 -9.71 -8.99 4.47
N ILE A 81 -10.25 -8.06 3.67
CA ILE A 81 -11.35 -7.19 4.10
C ILE A 81 -12.56 -8.02 4.50
N ARG A 82 -12.93 -9.02 3.68
CA ARG A 82 -14.04 -9.94 3.97
C ARG A 82 -13.78 -10.82 5.20
N GLU A 83 -12.58 -11.36 5.36
CA GLU A 83 -12.24 -12.13 6.57
C GLU A 83 -12.42 -11.27 7.83
N ALA A 84 -11.93 -10.03 7.79
CA ALA A 84 -12.16 -9.07 8.87
C ALA A 84 -13.65 -8.74 9.05
N SER A 85 -14.44 -8.64 7.97
CA SER A 85 -15.90 -8.47 8.04
C SER A 85 -16.64 -9.66 8.64
N SER A 86 -16.20 -10.89 8.34
CA SER A 86 -16.81 -12.10 8.88
C SER A 86 -16.50 -12.32 10.36
N LEU A 87 -15.42 -11.71 10.87
CA LEU A 87 -15.04 -11.70 12.28
C LEU A 87 -15.68 -10.55 13.05
N ALA A 88 -16.24 -9.55 12.36
CA ALA A 88 -16.95 -8.45 12.98
C ALA A 88 -18.36 -8.90 13.41
N ILE A 89 -18.63 -8.86 14.71
CA ILE A 89 -19.96 -9.12 15.28
C ILE A 89 -20.79 -7.83 15.17
N GLY A 90 -21.84 -7.86 14.35
CA GLY A 90 -22.85 -6.79 14.25
C GLY A 90 -22.63 -5.77 13.13
N ASP A 91 -23.62 -4.88 12.99
CA ASP A 91 -23.83 -3.83 11.97
C ASP A 91 -22.78 -2.69 12.02
N GLN A 92 -21.51 -3.06 12.12
CA GLN A 92 -20.33 -2.20 12.22
C GLN A 92 -19.37 -2.49 11.05
N SER A 93 -19.92 -2.79 9.86
CA SER A 93 -19.12 -3.06 8.66
C SER A 93 -18.24 -1.86 8.23
N TYR A 94 -18.59 -0.66 8.69
CA TYR A 94 -17.87 0.59 8.44
C TYR A 94 -16.64 0.79 9.35
N LEU A 95 -16.46 -0.01 10.42
CA LEU A 95 -15.28 0.05 11.29
C LEU A 95 -14.17 -0.92 10.90
N ILE A 96 -14.36 -1.70 9.83
CA ILE A 96 -13.38 -2.67 9.36
C ILE A 96 -12.25 -1.90 8.66
N SER A 97 -11.24 -1.52 9.45
CA SER A 97 -10.02 -0.94 8.92
C SER A 97 -9.39 -1.96 7.97
N PRO A 98 -8.99 -1.54 6.76
CA PRO A 98 -8.21 -2.39 5.87
C PRO A 98 -6.99 -2.98 6.61
N PRO A 99 -6.62 -4.25 6.33
CA PRO A 99 -5.49 -4.89 6.97
C PRO A 99 -4.22 -4.06 6.81
N PRO A 100 -3.33 -4.04 7.81
CA PRO A 100 -2.05 -3.36 7.72
C PRO A 100 -1.26 -3.78 6.47
N ARG A 101 -0.64 -2.80 5.79
CA ARG A 101 0.11 -3.01 4.53
C ARG A 101 1.13 -4.15 4.60
N HIS A 102 1.84 -4.26 5.72
CA HIS A 102 2.87 -5.29 5.92
C HIS A 102 2.27 -6.71 5.99
N GLU A 103 1.06 -6.87 6.52
CA GLU A 103 0.36 -8.16 6.51
C GLU A 103 -0.09 -8.54 5.10
N LYS A 104 -0.60 -7.56 4.33
CA LYS A 104 -0.97 -7.77 2.91
C LYS A 104 0.24 -8.26 2.11
N GLN A 105 1.39 -7.62 2.31
CA GLN A 105 2.65 -7.95 1.65
C GLN A 105 3.15 -9.36 2.01
N LYS A 106 3.08 -9.76 3.29
CA LYS A 106 3.43 -11.13 3.72
C LYS A 106 2.51 -12.17 3.10
N ARG A 107 1.18 -11.96 3.16
CA ARG A 107 0.21 -12.93 2.66
C ARG A 107 0.29 -13.10 1.14
N ALA A 108 0.57 -12.03 0.40
CA ALA A 108 0.80 -12.08 -1.05
C ALA A 108 2.01 -12.89 -1.48
N ARG A 109 3.01 -12.98 -0.61
CA ARG A 109 4.28 -13.66 -0.86
C ARG A 109 4.37 -15.06 -0.26
N THR A 110 3.30 -15.51 0.39
CA THR A 110 3.24 -16.81 1.06
C THR A 110 2.46 -17.79 0.20
N LYS A 111 3.07 -18.92 -0.18
CA LYS A 111 2.39 -20.00 -0.89
C LYS A 111 1.35 -20.68 0.02
N PRO A 112 0.39 -21.45 -0.52
CA PRO A 112 -0.52 -22.26 0.29
C PRO A 112 0.20 -23.21 1.27
N SER A 113 1.44 -23.61 0.96
CA SER A 113 2.33 -24.41 1.83
C SER A 113 2.95 -23.62 3.00
N ARG A 114 2.58 -22.34 3.20
CA ARG A 114 3.22 -21.37 4.13
C ARG A 114 4.69 -21.05 3.86
N GLU A 115 5.20 -21.45 2.70
CA GLU A 115 6.57 -21.18 2.29
C GLU A 115 6.65 -19.89 1.45
N TYR A 116 7.74 -19.16 1.59
CA TYR A 116 7.99 -17.95 0.80
C TYR A 116 8.54 -18.29 -0.59
N THR A 117 8.25 -17.43 -1.57
CA THR A 117 8.69 -17.64 -2.97
C THR A 117 10.18 -17.38 -3.19
N SER A 118 10.82 -16.55 -2.37
CA SER A 118 12.23 -16.18 -2.44
C SER A 118 12.82 -16.00 -1.03
N GLU A 119 14.13 -16.23 -0.89
CA GLU A 119 14.86 -16.01 0.36
C GLU A 119 14.89 -14.52 0.73
N GLU A 120 15.03 -13.61 -0.24
CA GLU A 120 14.96 -12.16 0.01
C GLU A 120 13.61 -11.76 0.63
N THR A 121 12.54 -12.31 0.08
CA THR A 121 11.18 -12.13 0.57
C THR A 121 11.01 -12.68 1.99
N ARG A 122 11.63 -13.82 2.30
CA ARG A 122 11.66 -14.39 3.65
C ARG A 122 12.36 -13.45 4.64
N LEU A 123 13.50 -12.88 4.26
CA LEU A 123 14.25 -11.94 5.10
C LEU A 123 13.47 -10.65 5.37
N VAL A 124 12.78 -10.11 4.36
CA VAL A 124 11.89 -8.95 4.54
C VAL A 124 10.73 -9.30 5.49
N ALA A 125 10.13 -10.48 5.34
CA ALA A 125 9.04 -10.94 6.22
C ALA A 125 9.48 -11.11 7.68
N GLU A 126 10.69 -11.64 7.91
CA GLU A 126 11.29 -11.77 9.25
C GLU A 126 11.52 -10.38 9.88
N LYS A 127 12.08 -9.45 9.10
CA LYS A 127 12.30 -8.08 9.57
C LYS A 127 11.00 -7.35 9.88
N ILE A 128 9.92 -7.60 9.12
CA ILE A 128 8.57 -7.12 9.46
C ILE A 128 8.15 -7.65 10.83
N ASP A 129 8.31 -8.94 11.11
CA ASP A 129 7.90 -9.54 12.39
C ASP A 129 8.67 -8.95 13.57
N ASP A 130 9.96 -8.66 13.40
CA ASP A 130 10.76 -8.01 14.41
C ASP A 130 10.34 -6.55 14.66
N LEU A 131 9.99 -5.82 13.60
CA LEU A 131 9.47 -4.45 13.71
C LEU A 131 8.07 -4.42 14.36
N VAL A 132 7.21 -5.39 14.07
CA VAL A 132 5.90 -5.55 14.73
C VAL A 132 6.11 -5.83 16.23
N LYS A 133 7.05 -6.72 16.59
CA LYS A 133 7.41 -6.98 17.99
C LYS A 133 8.01 -5.74 18.68
N LYS A 134 8.81 -4.95 17.98
CA LYS A 134 9.34 -3.68 18.52
C LYS A 134 8.22 -2.66 18.73
N ARG A 135 7.24 -2.59 17.82
CA ARG A 135 6.06 -1.74 17.95
C ARG A 135 5.20 -2.14 19.14
N SER A 136 4.94 -3.43 19.35
CA SER A 136 4.15 -3.90 20.50
C SER A 136 4.83 -3.60 21.84
N LYS A 137 6.16 -3.55 21.86
CA LYS A 137 6.97 -3.11 23.00
C LYS A 137 7.10 -1.58 23.14
N GLY A 138 6.48 -0.80 22.26
CA GLY A 138 6.55 0.66 22.24
C GLY A 138 7.90 1.23 21.76
N SER A 139 8.82 0.39 21.28
CA SER A 139 10.16 0.79 20.80
C SER A 139 10.16 1.23 19.34
N PHE A 140 9.05 1.09 18.62
CA PHE A 140 8.91 1.52 17.23
C PHE A 140 7.61 2.30 17.07
N THR A 141 7.74 3.57 16.69
CA THR A 141 6.61 4.44 16.36
C THR A 141 6.56 4.61 14.86
N GLN A 142 5.38 4.40 14.27
CA GLN A 142 5.18 4.68 12.85
C GLN A 142 5.07 6.19 12.67
N GLU A 143 6.00 6.78 11.93
CA GLU A 143 5.99 8.21 11.64
C GLU A 143 5.89 8.42 10.13
N GLY A 144 4.80 9.06 9.69
CA GLY A 144 4.57 9.39 8.29
C GLY A 144 4.71 8.19 7.34
N ARG A 145 5.78 8.20 6.54
CA ARG A 145 6.07 7.20 5.49
C ARG A 145 7.03 6.09 5.95
N ASP A 146 7.62 6.22 7.14
CA ASP A 146 8.47 5.20 7.76
C ASP A 146 7.60 4.16 8.49
N ASP A 147 6.73 3.53 7.72
CA ASP A 147 5.92 2.41 8.20
C ASP A 147 6.76 1.13 8.33
N ILE A 148 6.22 0.12 9.03
CA ILE A 148 6.90 -1.16 9.28
C ILE A 148 7.44 -1.78 7.98
N PHE A 149 6.70 -1.63 6.87
CA PHE A 149 7.06 -2.25 5.61
C PHE A 149 8.17 -1.49 4.88
N ALA A 150 8.09 -0.15 4.88
CA ALA A 150 9.12 0.73 4.32
C ALA A 150 10.47 0.51 5.01
N VAL A 151 10.46 0.45 6.34
CA VAL A 151 11.67 0.18 7.14
C VAL A 151 12.19 -1.25 6.90
N ALA A 152 11.31 -2.22 6.70
CA ALA A 152 11.72 -3.60 6.40
C ALA A 152 12.45 -3.71 5.05
N ILE A 153 11.91 -3.13 3.98
CA ILE A 153 12.54 -3.15 2.65
C ILE A 153 13.84 -2.33 2.62
N ALA A 154 14.01 -1.34 3.51
CA ALA A 154 15.20 -0.49 3.57
C ALA A 154 15.52 0.22 2.25
N ARG A 155 14.49 0.57 1.47
CA ARG A 155 14.62 1.44 0.31
C ARG A 155 14.11 2.84 0.68
N PRO A 156 14.90 3.90 0.51
CA PRO A 156 14.37 5.26 0.50
C PRO A 156 13.56 5.44 -0.80
N GLU A 157 12.31 4.98 -0.81
CA GLU A 157 11.42 5.04 -1.97
C GLU A 157 10.53 6.29 -1.94
N HIS A 158 10.39 6.89 -3.13
CA HIS A 158 10.02 8.26 -3.49
C HIS A 158 8.84 8.94 -2.74
N PRO A 159 8.94 10.26 -2.49
CA PRO A 159 7.95 11.04 -1.74
C PRO A 159 6.72 11.42 -2.58
N GLY A 160 5.91 10.47 -3.05
CA GLY A 160 4.77 10.76 -3.94
C GLY A 160 3.43 10.24 -3.45
N TYR A 161 2.71 11.00 -2.60
CA TYR A 161 1.23 11.01 -2.51
C TYR A 161 0.75 12.19 -1.64
N ILE A 162 -0.10 13.06 -2.22
CA ILE A 162 -0.66 14.30 -1.65
C ILE A 162 -2.03 13.99 -0.98
N ARG A 163 -2.31 14.57 0.19
CA ARG A 163 -3.62 14.56 0.85
C ARG A 163 -4.29 15.91 0.53
N GLY A 164 -5.37 15.91 -0.25
CA GLY A 164 -6.11 17.14 -0.59
C GLY A 164 -6.82 17.72 0.63
N VAL A 165 -6.62 19.01 0.88
CA VAL A 165 -7.48 19.84 1.74
C VAL A 165 -7.87 21.05 0.90
N GLY A 166 -9.17 21.21 0.67
CA GLY A 166 -9.77 22.26 -0.16
C GLY A 166 -10.85 21.70 -1.06
#